data_AF-A0A2T5I5A5-F1
#
_entry.id   AF-A0A2T5I5A5-F1
#
_cell.length_a   1.000
_cell.length_b   1.000
_cell.length_c   1.000
_cell.angle_alpha   90.00
_cell.angle_beta   90.00
_cell.angle_gamma   90.00
#
_symmetry.space_group_name_H-M   'P 1'
#
loop_
_entity.id
_entity.type
_entity.pdbx_description
1 polymer ?
#
loop_
_entity_poly.entity_id
_entity_poly.type
_entity_poly.pdbx_seq_one_letter_code
_entity_poly.pdbx_strand_id
1 'polypeptide(L)'
;MKILWMVSIWMALTVCPFAASATSIYAIQPNGDMLFYKHAGTADGSASWPIQAMKIGNGWNFKQVFAGDDGAIYAIQPNGDMLFYKHAGTADGSASWPIQAMKIGNGWNFKQVFAGDDGAIYAIQPNGDMLFYKHAGTADGSASWPIQAMKIGTGWNFKQVFAGDE
;
A
#
# COMPACT_ATOMS: atom_id res chain seq x y z
N MET A 1 -18.32 68.55 10.13
CA MET A 1 -18.87 67.18 10.08
C MET A 1 -18.54 66.58 8.73
N LYS A 2 -17.47 65.78 8.64
CA LYS A 2 -17.08 65.03 7.42
C LYS A 2 -16.92 63.57 7.85
N ILE A 3 -17.72 62.71 7.26
CA ILE A 3 -17.78 61.28 7.58
C ILE A 3 -16.59 60.59 6.93
N LEU A 4 -15.83 59.87 7.75
CA LEU A 4 -14.71 59.03 7.38
C LEU A 4 -15.25 57.65 7.00
N TRP A 5 -14.88 57.11 5.84
CA TRP A 5 -15.10 55.69 5.54
C TRP A 5 -13.77 54.96 5.63
N MET A 6 -13.63 54.10 6.64
CA MET A 6 -12.56 53.11 6.72
C MET A 6 -12.87 51.98 5.72
N VAL A 7 -11.95 51.72 4.80
CA VAL A 7 -11.96 50.50 3.99
C VAL A 7 -11.16 49.45 4.74
N SER A 8 -11.86 48.52 5.39
CA SER A 8 -11.25 47.36 6.02
C SER A 8 -10.88 46.34 4.93
N ILE A 9 -9.60 46.24 4.61
CA ILE A 9 -9.08 45.20 3.72
C ILE A 9 -8.97 43.90 4.53
N TRP A 10 -9.81 42.92 4.21
CA TRP A 10 -9.61 41.56 4.68
C TRP A 10 -8.55 40.89 3.79
N MET A 11 -7.36 40.71 4.32
CA MET A 11 -6.36 39.84 3.70
C MET A 11 -6.75 38.39 4.05
N ALA A 12 -7.40 37.71 3.10
CA ALA A 12 -7.55 36.27 3.21
C ALA A 12 -6.16 35.65 3.15
N LEU A 13 -5.67 35.18 4.30
CA LEU A 13 -4.48 34.35 4.34
C LEU A 13 -4.88 33.03 3.66
N THR A 14 -4.58 32.90 2.37
CA THR A 14 -4.67 31.59 1.70
C THR A 14 -3.59 30.74 2.35
N VAL A 15 -3.95 30.04 3.42
CA VAL A 15 -3.15 28.94 3.93
C VAL A 15 -3.07 27.97 2.76
N CYS A 16 -1.89 27.83 2.15
CA CYS A 16 -1.63 26.70 1.28
C CYS A 16 -2.02 25.47 2.09
N PRO A 17 -3.02 24.68 1.70
CA PRO A 17 -3.20 23.40 2.35
C PRO A 17 -1.86 22.69 2.13
N PHE A 18 -1.19 22.33 3.22
CA PHE A 18 -0.22 21.24 3.18
C PHE A 18 -0.85 20.18 2.29
N ALA A 19 -0.19 19.78 1.20
CA ALA A 19 -0.73 18.78 0.31
C ALA A 19 -1.11 17.58 1.18
N ALA A 20 -2.40 17.38 1.42
CA ALA A 20 -2.85 16.33 2.31
C ALA A 20 -2.35 15.02 1.71
N SER A 21 -1.55 14.27 2.48
CA SER A 21 -1.05 12.97 2.04
C SER A 21 -2.25 12.08 1.81
N ALA A 22 -2.56 11.75 0.57
CA ALA A 22 -3.71 10.92 0.26
C ALA A 22 -3.29 9.45 0.27
N THR A 23 -3.93 8.63 1.11
CA THR A 23 -3.61 7.21 1.25
C THR A 23 -4.33 6.38 0.20
N SER A 24 -3.60 5.48 -0.44
CA SER A 24 -4.11 4.47 -1.35
C SER A 24 -4.70 3.30 -0.57
N ILE A 25 -5.95 2.93 -0.84
CA ILE A 25 -6.63 1.82 -0.16
C ILE A 25 -7.14 0.84 -1.21
N TYR A 26 -6.87 -0.44 -0.98
CA TYR A 26 -7.25 -1.55 -1.85
C TYR A 26 -8.21 -2.48 -1.12
N ALA A 27 -9.21 -2.96 -1.84
CA ALA A 27 -10.13 -3.99 -1.35
C ALA A 27 -10.33 -5.06 -2.41
N ILE A 28 -10.39 -6.33 -2.00
CA ILE A 28 -10.72 -7.45 -2.88
C ILE A 28 -12.09 -7.97 -2.49
N GLN A 29 -13.02 -7.96 -3.43
CA GLN A 29 -14.36 -8.48 -3.24
C GLN A 29 -14.37 -10.02 -3.28
N PRO A 30 -15.39 -10.68 -2.69
CA PRO A 30 -15.50 -12.14 -2.73
C PRO A 30 -15.55 -12.76 -4.13
N ASN A 31 -15.94 -12.00 -5.15
CA ASN A 31 -15.93 -12.43 -6.56
C ASN A 31 -14.54 -12.31 -7.22
N GLY A 32 -13.52 -11.84 -6.49
CA GLY A 32 -12.16 -11.64 -6.98
C GLY A 32 -11.92 -10.30 -7.68
N ASP A 33 -12.87 -9.36 -7.67
CA ASP A 33 -12.65 -8.01 -8.18
C ASP A 33 -11.82 -7.18 -7.18
N MET A 34 -10.79 -6.48 -7.68
CA MET A 34 -10.03 -5.52 -6.89
C MET A 34 -10.57 -4.12 -7.12
N LEU A 35 -10.90 -3.45 -6.01
CA LEU A 35 -11.35 -2.08 -5.95
C LEU A 35 -10.27 -1.18 -5.34
N PHE A 36 -10.18 0.04 -5.86
CA PHE A 36 -9.30 1.09 -5.38
C PHE A 36 -10.07 2.27 -4.83
N TYR A 37 -9.53 2.84 -3.76
CA TYR A 37 -10.02 3.99 -3.04
C TYR A 37 -8.85 4.91 -2.73
N LYS A 38 -9.11 6.21 -2.67
CA LYS A 38 -8.13 7.21 -2.25
C LYS A 38 -8.74 8.06 -1.15
N HIS A 39 -8.15 8.01 0.03
CA HIS A 39 -8.57 8.81 1.18
C HIS A 39 -7.69 10.06 1.27
N ALA A 40 -8.28 11.25 1.25
CA ALA A 40 -7.56 12.52 1.31
C ALA A 40 -7.76 13.28 2.64
N GLY A 41 -8.53 12.73 3.57
CA GLY A 41 -8.80 13.32 4.88
C GLY A 41 -7.85 12.85 5.98
N THR A 42 -6.58 12.57 5.64
CA THR A 42 -5.60 12.00 6.58
C THR A 42 -5.19 12.98 7.68
N ALA A 43 -5.20 14.28 7.39
CA ALA A 43 -4.81 15.32 8.33
C ALA A 43 -5.92 15.70 9.34
N ASP A 44 -7.19 15.59 8.94
CA ASP A 44 -8.34 16.10 9.69
C ASP A 44 -9.41 15.04 10.01
N GLY A 45 -9.22 13.81 9.55
CA GLY A 45 -10.17 12.72 9.71
C GLY A 45 -11.43 12.86 8.85
N SER A 46 -11.47 13.80 7.91
CA SER A 46 -12.65 13.98 7.05
C SER A 46 -12.89 12.75 6.15
N ALA A 47 -14.16 12.48 5.85
CA ALA A 47 -14.55 11.44 4.90
C ALA A 47 -14.34 11.88 3.44
N SER A 48 -13.16 12.40 3.11
CA SER A 48 -12.79 12.85 1.77
C SER A 48 -12.27 11.68 0.94
N TRP A 49 -13.09 11.25 -0.03
CA TRP A 49 -12.82 10.12 -0.92
C TRP A 49 -12.83 10.56 -2.39
N PRO A 50 -11.79 11.27 -2.87
CA PRO A 50 -11.73 11.72 -4.27
C PRO A 50 -11.82 10.57 -5.29
N ILE A 51 -11.43 9.35 -4.89
CA ILE A 51 -11.60 8.14 -5.70
C ILE A 51 -12.24 7.08 -4.80
N GLN A 52 -13.33 6.47 -5.26
CA GLN A 52 -14.09 5.49 -4.48
C GLN A 52 -14.54 4.33 -5.34
N ALA A 53 -14.32 3.11 -4.85
CA ALA A 53 -14.81 1.85 -5.43
C ALA A 53 -14.48 1.67 -6.92
N MET A 54 -13.35 2.20 -7.38
CA MET A 54 -12.91 2.04 -8.77
C MET A 54 -12.42 0.62 -8.97
N LYS A 55 -13.09 -0.14 -9.85
CA LYS A 55 -12.63 -1.47 -10.21
C LYS A 55 -11.37 -1.38 -11.05
N ILE A 56 -10.25 -1.86 -10.50
CA ILE A 56 -8.93 -1.81 -11.15
C ILE A 56 -8.39 -3.19 -11.52
N GLY A 57 -9.08 -4.27 -11.19
CA GLY A 57 -8.68 -5.61 -11.60
C GLY A 57 -9.73 -6.67 -11.31
N ASN A 58 -9.49 -7.87 -11.82
CA ASN A 58 -10.33 -9.05 -11.65
C ASN A 58 -9.47 -10.31 -11.44
N GLY A 59 -10.06 -11.35 -10.84
CA GLY A 59 -9.37 -12.63 -10.64
C GLY A 59 -8.35 -12.64 -9.49
N TRP A 60 -8.47 -11.72 -8.53
CA TRP A 60 -7.57 -11.59 -7.37
C TRP A 60 -7.83 -12.66 -6.28
N ASN A 61 -7.95 -13.91 -6.68
CA ASN A 61 -8.20 -15.06 -5.81
C ASN A 61 -6.87 -15.69 -5.34
N PHE A 62 -6.17 -14.98 -4.47
CA PHE A 62 -4.88 -15.40 -3.92
C PHE A 62 -5.00 -15.91 -2.48
N LYS A 63 -4.00 -16.68 -2.02
CA LYS A 63 -3.90 -17.09 -0.62
C LYS A 63 -3.72 -15.87 0.29
N GLN A 64 -2.96 -14.89 -0.18
CA GLN A 64 -2.74 -13.63 0.52
C GLN A 64 -2.41 -12.53 -0.48
N VAL A 65 -2.88 -11.31 -0.23
CA VAL A 65 -2.48 -10.09 -0.96
C VAL A 65 -2.13 -9.02 0.05
N PHE A 66 -1.06 -8.25 -0.20
CA PHE A 66 -0.68 -7.11 0.61
C PHE A 66 -0.04 -6.04 -0.24
N ALA A 67 -0.25 -4.78 0.12
CA ALA A 67 0.36 -3.63 -0.54
C ALA A 67 1.66 -3.23 0.19
N GLY A 68 2.59 -2.68 -0.57
CA GLY A 68 3.67 -1.84 -0.04
C GLY A 68 3.63 -0.47 -0.73
N ASP A 69 4.77 0.22 -0.71
CA ASP A 69 4.83 1.61 -1.15
C ASP A 69 4.69 1.79 -2.66
N ASP A 70 4.30 3.01 -3.05
CA ASP A 70 4.24 3.46 -4.44
C ASP A 70 3.43 2.53 -5.36
N GLY A 71 2.35 1.94 -4.85
CA GLY A 71 1.51 1.02 -5.63
C GLY A 71 2.15 -0.35 -5.88
N ALA A 72 3.17 -0.73 -5.12
CA ALA A 72 3.65 -2.11 -5.06
C ALA A 72 2.57 -3.01 -4.46
N ILE A 73 2.24 -4.10 -5.14
CA ILE A 73 1.28 -5.10 -4.65
C ILE A 73 1.89 -6.48 -4.81
N TYR A 74 1.84 -7.23 -3.71
CA TYR A 74 2.33 -8.59 -3.64
C TYR A 74 1.16 -9.54 -3.47
N ALA A 75 1.19 -10.65 -4.21
CA ALA A 75 0.19 -11.70 -4.12
C ALA A 75 0.87 -13.05 -3.96
N ILE A 76 0.41 -13.85 -3.00
CA ILE A 76 0.91 -15.20 -2.76
C ILE A 76 -0.12 -16.19 -3.29
N GLN A 77 0.31 -17.03 -4.22
CA GLN A 77 -0.51 -18.11 -4.75
C GLN A 77 -0.65 -19.27 -3.74
N PRO A 78 -1.69 -20.12 -3.88
CA PRO A 78 -1.86 -21.29 -3.01
C PRO A 78 -0.66 -22.27 -3.02
N ASN A 79 0.09 -22.34 -4.13
CA ASN A 79 1.29 -23.16 -4.24
C ASN A 79 2.53 -22.53 -3.53
N GLY A 80 2.41 -21.31 -3.01
CA GLY A 80 3.49 -20.58 -2.35
C GLY A 80 4.36 -19.73 -3.30
N ASP A 81 3.99 -19.57 -4.56
CA ASP A 81 4.64 -18.61 -5.45
C ASP A 81 4.24 -17.17 -5.06
N MET A 82 5.23 -16.27 -5.01
CA MET A 82 4.99 -14.84 -4.82
C MET A 82 5.03 -14.14 -6.16
N LEU A 83 3.96 -13.41 -6.45
CA LEU A 83 3.81 -12.55 -7.61
C LEU A 83 3.90 -11.08 -7.19
N PHE A 84 4.42 -10.26 -8.09
CA PHE A 84 4.49 -8.82 -7.99
C PHE A 84 3.66 -8.14 -9.07
N TYR A 85 3.01 -7.06 -8.66
CA TYR A 85 2.22 -6.16 -9.49
C TYR A 85 2.60 -4.72 -9.12
N LYS A 86 2.59 -3.83 -10.12
CA LYS A 86 2.77 -2.40 -9.92
C LYS A 86 1.54 -1.66 -10.41
N HIS A 87 0.81 -1.03 -9.49
CA HIS A 87 -0.32 -0.17 -9.79
C HIS A 87 0.17 1.26 -10.00
N ALA A 88 0.11 1.77 -11.24
CA ALA A 88 0.53 3.14 -11.57
C ALA A 88 -0.62 4.16 -11.56
N GLY A 89 -1.87 3.70 -11.37
CA GLY A 89 -3.07 4.56 -11.30
C GLY A 89 -3.37 5.09 -9.90
N THR A 90 -2.41 5.16 -8.98
CA THR A 90 -2.64 5.67 -7.60
C THR A 90 -3.04 7.14 -7.56
N ALA A 91 -2.72 7.90 -8.61
CA ALA A 91 -3.08 9.31 -8.74
C ALA A 91 -4.56 9.51 -9.08
N ASP A 92 -5.06 8.76 -10.06
CA ASP A 92 -6.33 9.00 -10.76
C ASP A 92 -7.33 7.84 -10.69
N GLY A 93 -6.92 6.69 -10.15
CA GLY A 93 -7.74 5.48 -10.00
C GLY A 93 -7.84 4.65 -11.27
N SER A 94 -7.04 4.94 -12.29
CA SER A 94 -6.98 4.16 -13.52
C SER A 94 -6.47 2.75 -13.26
N ALA A 95 -6.98 1.76 -14.00
CA ALA A 95 -6.49 0.38 -13.95
C ALA A 95 -5.15 0.21 -14.70
N SER A 96 -4.16 1.04 -14.37
CA SER A 96 -2.85 1.05 -15.02
C SER A 96 -1.88 0.13 -14.28
N TRP A 97 -1.45 -0.92 -14.98
CA TRP A 97 -0.57 -1.94 -14.44
C TRP A 97 0.64 -2.17 -15.36
N PRO A 98 1.70 -1.35 -15.25
CA PRO A 98 2.92 -1.54 -16.03
C PRO A 98 3.62 -2.87 -15.74
N ILE A 99 3.45 -3.44 -14.54
CA ILE A 99 3.97 -4.76 -14.17
C ILE A 99 2.82 -5.59 -13.63
N GLN A 100 2.64 -6.79 -14.17
CA GLN A 100 1.55 -7.70 -13.83
C GLN A 100 2.05 -9.13 -13.66
N ALA A 101 1.64 -9.76 -12.56
CA ALA A 101 1.82 -11.18 -12.31
C ALA A 101 3.28 -11.68 -12.46
N MET A 102 4.25 -10.82 -12.17
CA MET A 102 5.65 -11.20 -12.30
C MET A 102 6.04 -12.09 -11.13
N LYS A 103 6.44 -13.33 -11.40
CA LYS A 103 6.87 -14.25 -10.35
C LYS A 103 8.23 -13.81 -9.81
N ILE A 104 8.25 -13.37 -8.56
CA ILE A 104 9.46 -12.87 -7.89
C ILE A 104 9.98 -13.81 -6.80
N GLY A 105 9.29 -14.90 -6.49
CA GLY A 105 9.80 -15.90 -5.57
C GLY A 105 8.94 -17.15 -5.47
N ASN A 106 9.43 -18.14 -4.73
CA ASN A 106 8.76 -19.41 -4.45
C ASN A 106 8.92 -19.78 -2.97
N GLY A 107 8.03 -20.63 -2.46
CA GLY A 107 8.12 -21.14 -1.09
C GLY A 107 7.61 -20.17 -0.01
N TRP A 108 6.80 -19.17 -0.37
CA TRP A 108 6.21 -18.17 0.53
C TRP A 108 5.05 -18.73 1.37
N ASN A 109 5.23 -19.91 1.96
CA ASN A 109 4.25 -20.60 2.80
C ASN A 109 4.44 -20.28 4.28
N PHE A 110 4.36 -18.99 4.61
CA PHE A 110 4.49 -18.50 5.98
C PHE A 110 3.14 -18.45 6.70
N LYS A 111 3.17 -18.34 8.03
CA LYS A 111 1.98 -18.10 8.85
C LYS A 111 1.39 -16.73 8.52
N GLN A 112 2.25 -15.74 8.30
CA GLN A 112 1.88 -14.40 7.92
C GLN A 112 3.00 -13.75 7.12
N VAL A 113 2.65 -12.93 6.12
CA VAL A 113 3.57 -12.06 5.38
C VAL A 113 3.00 -10.64 5.35
N PHE A 114 3.82 -9.61 5.44
CA PHE A 114 3.38 -8.22 5.28
C PHE A 114 4.54 -7.36 4.78
N ALA A 115 4.22 -6.25 4.10
CA ALA A 115 5.21 -5.27 3.71
C ALA A 115 5.43 -4.26 4.84
N GLY A 116 6.62 -3.67 4.86
CA GLY A 116 6.84 -2.33 5.38
C GLY A 116 7.43 -1.47 4.26
N ASP A 117 8.16 -0.44 4.65
CA ASP A 117 8.58 0.60 3.73
C ASP A 117 9.72 0.16 2.78
N ASP A 118 9.81 0.83 1.64
CA ASP A 118 10.87 0.70 0.64
C ASP A 118 11.08 -0.75 0.15
N GLY A 119 10.03 -1.56 0.06
CA GLY A 119 10.14 -2.96 -0.34
C GLY A 119 10.70 -3.88 0.76
N ALA A 120 10.66 -3.44 2.02
CA ALA A 120 10.79 -4.32 3.18
C ALA A 120 9.63 -5.32 3.19
N ILE A 121 9.94 -6.60 3.38
CA ILE A 121 8.95 -7.66 3.51
C ILE A 121 9.30 -8.50 4.73
N TYR A 122 8.31 -8.72 5.58
CA TYR A 122 8.42 -9.51 6.79
C TYR A 122 7.60 -10.77 6.65
N ALA A 123 8.15 -11.88 7.13
CA ALA A 123 7.48 -13.16 7.13
C ALA A 123 7.59 -13.83 8.50
N ILE A 124 6.49 -14.35 9.01
CA ILE A 124 6.44 -15.06 10.30
C ILE A 124 6.35 -16.56 10.01
N GLN A 125 7.34 -17.30 10.48
CA GLN A 125 7.34 -18.76 10.41
C GLN A 125 6.35 -19.36 11.42
N PRO A 126 5.86 -20.60 11.20
CA PRO A 126 4.97 -21.28 12.13
C PRO A 126 5.53 -21.44 13.56
N ASN A 127 6.85 -21.48 13.72
CA ASN A 127 7.52 -21.54 15.03
C ASN A 127 7.60 -20.17 15.75
N GLY A 128 7.13 -19.09 15.11
CA GLY A 128 7.18 -17.73 15.64
C GLY A 128 8.48 -16.97 15.35
N ASP A 129 9.36 -17.48 14.49
CA ASP A 129 10.51 -16.71 14.00
C ASP A 129 10.05 -15.64 13.00
N MET A 130 10.55 -14.42 13.17
CA MET A 130 10.35 -13.34 12.21
C MET A 130 11.56 -13.26 11.28
N LEU A 131 11.27 -13.31 9.98
CA LEU A 131 12.24 -13.16 8.91
C LEU A 131 12.03 -11.83 8.20
N PHE A 132 13.12 -11.24 7.75
CA PHE A 132 13.17 -10.05 6.94
C PHE A 132 13.72 -10.36 5.54
N TYR A 133 13.12 -9.71 4.55
CA TYR A 133 13.47 -9.74 3.14
C TYR A 133 13.48 -8.29 2.61
N LYS A 134 14.38 -7.99 1.67
CA LYS A 134 14.39 -6.73 0.94
C LYS A 134 14.13 -7.00 -0.53
N HIS A 135 13.01 -6.53 -1.07
CA HIS A 135 12.71 -6.56 -2.49
C HIS A 135 13.19 -5.25 -3.14
N ALA A 136 14.22 -5.32 -3.99
CA ALA A 136 14.77 -4.15 -4.68
C ALA A 136 14.26 -3.98 -6.12
N GLY A 137 13.40 -4.89 -6.60
CA GLY A 137 12.81 -4.87 -7.94
C GLY A 137 11.45 -4.16 -8.01
N THR A 138 11.13 -3.24 -7.09
CA THR A 138 9.80 -2.58 -7.07
C THR A 138 9.54 -1.66 -8.27
N ALA A 139 10.60 -1.23 -8.96
CA ALA A 139 10.52 -0.35 -10.13
C ALA A 139 10.33 -1.12 -11.45
N ASP A 140 10.94 -2.31 -11.58
CA ASP A 140 11.00 -3.08 -12.84
C ASP A 140 10.36 -4.47 -12.74
N GLY A 141 9.98 -4.90 -11.54
CA GLY A 141 9.39 -6.21 -11.25
C GLY A 141 10.40 -7.35 -11.18
N SER A 142 11.70 -7.05 -11.21
CA SER A 142 12.74 -8.08 -11.13
C SER A 142 12.71 -8.81 -9.79
N ALA A 143 13.06 -10.10 -9.78
CA ALA A 143 13.22 -10.89 -8.56
C ALA A 143 14.53 -10.54 -7.82
N SER A 144 14.78 -9.25 -7.59
CA SER A 144 15.98 -8.74 -6.94
C SER A 144 15.80 -8.72 -5.42
N TRP A 145 16.56 -9.56 -4.73
CA TRP A 145 16.49 -9.72 -3.29
C TRP A 145 17.87 -9.59 -2.63
N PRO A 146 18.33 -8.34 -2.35
CA PRO A 146 19.62 -8.12 -1.70
C PRO A 146 19.72 -8.73 -0.30
N ILE A 147 18.58 -8.87 0.40
CA ILE A 147 18.49 -9.53 1.70
C ILE A 147 17.34 -10.55 1.64
N GLN A 148 17.62 -11.78 2.05
CA GLN A 148 16.67 -12.89 2.00
C GLN A 148 16.70 -13.68 3.31
N ALA A 149 15.52 -13.98 3.85
CA ALA A 149 15.31 -14.89 4.97
C ALA A 149 16.16 -14.56 6.22
N MET A 150 16.46 -13.27 6.44
CA MET A 150 17.26 -12.84 7.58
C MET A 150 16.39 -12.93 8.83
N LYS A 151 16.72 -13.83 9.76
CA LYS A 151 16.00 -13.93 11.03
C LYS A 151 16.32 -12.71 11.89
N ILE A 152 15.28 -11.96 12.25
CA ILE A 152 15.39 -10.73 13.04
C ILE A 152 14.67 -10.80 14.38
N GLY A 153 13.97 -11.90 14.67
CA GLY A 153 13.32 -12.09 15.95
C GLY A 153 12.77 -13.49 16.17
N THR A 154 12.37 -13.75 17.40
CA THR A 154 11.74 -14.99 17.87
C THR A 154 10.49 -14.67 18.67
N GLY A 155 9.58 -15.63 18.83
CA GLY A 155 8.41 -15.48 19.70
C GLY A 155 7.25 -14.66 19.13
N TRP A 156 7.22 -14.40 17.82
CA TRP A 156 6.17 -13.64 17.12
C TRP A 156 4.87 -14.42 16.93
N ASN A 157 4.38 -15.07 17.99
CA ASN A 157 3.17 -15.90 17.99
C ASN A 157 1.90 -15.11 18.29
N PHE A 158 1.70 -14.00 17.58
CA PHE A 158 0.52 -13.15 17.74
C PHE A 158 -0.64 -13.61 16.85
N LYS A 159 -1.84 -13.08 17.14
CA LYS A 159 -3.03 -13.26 16.31
C LYS A 159 -2.87 -12.57 14.95
N GLN A 160 -2.29 -11.38 14.94
CA GLN A 160 -2.04 -10.57 13.75
C GLN A 160 -0.83 -9.66 14.02
N VAL A 161 0.05 -9.50 13.04
CA VAL A 161 1.15 -8.51 13.04
C VAL A 161 1.01 -7.64 11.79
N PHE A 162 1.20 -6.34 11.87
CA PHE A 162 1.14 -5.46 10.70
C PHE A 162 2.08 -4.28 10.91
N ALA A 163 2.65 -3.78 9.83
CA ALA A 163 3.38 -2.53 9.81
C ALA A 163 2.40 -1.37 9.56
N GLY A 164 2.81 -0.17 9.94
CA GLY A 164 2.18 1.08 9.51
C GLY A 164 3.26 2.01 9.01
N ASP A 165 2.84 2.99 8.22
CA ASP A 165 3.71 4.01 7.66
C ASP A 165 3.94 5.12 8.71
N GLU A 166 5.10 5.78 8.69
CA GLU A 166 5.42 6.97 9.51
C GLU A 166 4.99 8.29 8.85
#